data_AF-A0A3E0W154-F1
#
_entry.id   AF-A0A3E0W154-F1
#
_cell.length_a   1.000
_cell.length_b   1.000
_cell.length_c   1.000
_cell.angle_alpha   90.00
_cell.angle_beta   90.00
_cell.angle_gamma   90.00
#
_symmetry.space_group_name_H-M   'P 1'
#
loop_
_entity.id
_entity.type
_entity.pdbx_description
1 polymer ?
#
loop_
_entity_poly.entity_id
_entity_poly.type
_entity_poly.pdbx_seq_one_letter_code
_entity_poly.pdbx_strand_id
1 'polypeptide(L)'
;MTKFDDPSEKKEAQSSVKKSAEFTTPRRSFLMGSAAAAAGAAAFAVSGTTPAFAGGQPAPQPGPQPDFRSPSSLGAAARHRGSSASANRKATQIGIGYETWFDAVGWPRPEAEPVLGHYSSLDEGVIRQHAAWITYAGIDHIIADWSNNLGGNWTSGTAAKIIAGTDKVFEVYSKMPANARPQIAILLGVDNGQAGTANFNAQIDQIKTKYLANKAYNSLLVQHDGKPLLTIYTGARTTVPPTWSDPAFTVRWMGAFREIVLNPGGQWSWVDRVAYANGAETAISAFDSAAFSGWSADAPWSVQKVTTQPAFNVSLDEVIATSQPVGNADQKTGNLTSAPFTITQRVISFNAIGFDMSAGSDLPNLDGRNVYLLKDAVTGAILRSAVPPGDSTRLYVRQWNVSDLVGRSVVFQAVNNSTLGGLGWFGFTALIQQRPEQMTAVVANPGNEGPGSFANWDAHSRNSGANLVEMIANAYRYEPEFLTIQQWNEFGRPDQFSVAGSNDIEPTKITTLAGADSDGWGFYYLKLVRDLVDQYRSGAAFPAVTLDSRYP
;
A
#
# COMPACT_ATOMS: atom_id res chain seq x y z
N MET A 1 45.46 46.71 34.15
CA MET A 1 44.16 47.27 33.74
C MET A 1 43.11 46.17 33.85
N THR A 2 42.36 46.22 34.96
CA THR A 2 41.00 45.69 35.29
C THR A 2 40.39 44.56 34.42
N LYS A 3 40.20 43.31 34.89
CA LYS A 3 39.33 42.69 35.95
C LYS A 3 37.89 42.32 35.52
N PHE A 4 37.62 41.01 35.60
CA PHE A 4 36.42 40.20 35.91
C PHE A 4 35.08 40.89 36.27
N ASP A 5 33.94 40.32 35.82
CA ASP A 5 33.02 39.55 36.71
C ASP A 5 31.81 38.88 35.98
N ASP A 6 31.32 37.84 36.65
CA ASP A 6 30.28 36.81 36.45
C ASP A 6 28.82 37.30 36.29
N PRO A 7 27.89 36.44 35.80
CA PRO A 7 26.52 36.47 36.30
C PRO A 7 26.01 35.09 36.74
N SER A 8 25.97 34.89 38.06
CA SER A 8 25.10 33.92 38.74
C SER A 8 23.73 34.53 39.11
N GLU A 9 22.69 33.70 39.03
CA GLU A 9 21.42 33.72 39.79
C GLU A 9 20.34 34.82 39.54
N LYS A 10 19.17 34.39 39.05
CA LYS A 10 17.83 34.82 39.50
C LYS A 10 16.87 33.62 39.43
N LYS A 11 16.56 32.97 40.55
CA LYS A 11 15.45 33.22 41.51
C LYS A 11 14.07 32.75 41.05
N GLU A 12 13.64 31.65 41.68
CA GLU A 12 12.26 31.21 41.87
C GLU A 12 11.41 32.28 42.56
N ALA A 13 10.12 32.34 42.18
CA ALA A 13 9.08 32.96 42.98
C ALA A 13 7.86 32.04 43.00
N GLN A 14 7.64 31.41 44.16
CA GLN A 14 6.38 30.79 44.54
C GLN A 14 5.34 31.87 44.85
N SER A 15 4.10 31.66 44.42
CA SER A 15 2.93 32.44 44.82
C SER A 15 1.81 31.49 45.22
N SER A 16 1.31 31.72 46.43
CA SER A 16 0.34 30.95 47.18
C SER A 16 -1.08 31.50 46.99
N VAL A 17 -2.08 30.64 46.80
CA VAL A 17 -3.49 30.99 46.99
C VAL A 17 -4.24 29.86 47.71
N LYS A 18 -5.13 30.32 48.58
CA LYS A 18 -5.81 29.68 49.71
C LYS A 18 -6.86 28.62 49.34
N LYS A 19 -7.04 27.68 50.28
CA LYS A 19 -8.17 26.72 50.38
C LYS A 19 -9.47 27.39 50.83
N SER A 20 -10.61 26.95 50.28
CA SER A 20 -11.88 26.74 51.01
C SER A 20 -12.88 25.85 50.23
N ALA A 21 -13.37 24.82 50.94
CA ALA A 21 -14.55 23.92 50.81
C ALA A 21 -15.31 23.81 49.47
N GLU A 22 -15.36 22.64 48.82
CA GLU A 22 -16.28 21.48 49.00
C GLU A 22 -17.73 21.71 48.57
N PHE A 23 -18.14 21.09 47.44
CA PHE A 23 -19.37 20.29 47.32
C PHE A 23 -19.31 19.35 46.09
N THR A 24 -19.20 18.06 46.39
CA THR A 24 -19.64 16.84 45.68
C THR A 24 -19.88 16.82 44.16
N THR A 25 -19.14 15.95 43.46
CA THR A 25 -19.55 15.33 42.18
C THR A 25 -19.10 13.85 42.18
N PRO A 26 -19.94 12.88 41.79
CA PRO A 26 -19.57 11.47 41.85
C PRO A 26 -18.61 11.11 40.71
N ARG A 27 -17.45 10.54 41.09
CA ARG A 27 -16.50 9.90 40.18
C ARG A 27 -17.14 8.65 39.57
N ARG A 28 -17.27 8.60 38.25
CA ARG A 28 -17.39 7.34 37.51
C ARG A 28 -16.00 6.75 37.32
N SER A 29 -15.73 5.69 38.07
CA SER A 29 -14.63 4.75 37.83
C SER A 29 -14.89 4.02 36.51
N PHE A 30 -14.01 4.15 35.52
CA PHE A 30 -13.88 3.16 34.46
C PHE A 30 -12.68 2.28 34.81
N LEU A 31 -13.02 1.06 35.22
CA LEU A 31 -12.14 -0.06 35.51
C LEU A 31 -12.71 -1.20 34.67
N MET A 32 -11.94 -1.69 33.71
CA MET A 32 -11.93 -3.05 33.13
C MET A 32 -10.90 -2.99 31.99
N GLY A 33 -9.91 -3.87 31.88
CA GLY A 33 -9.88 -5.25 32.33
C GLY A 33 -9.60 -6.10 31.10
N SER A 34 -8.35 -6.57 30.99
CA SER A 34 -7.83 -7.44 29.95
C SER A 34 -8.38 -8.87 30.05
N ALA A 35 -8.47 -9.50 28.86
CA ALA A 35 -8.21 -10.91 28.55
C ALA A 35 -9.29 -11.99 28.76
N ALA A 36 -9.50 -12.72 27.66
CA ALA A 36 -9.63 -14.17 27.50
C ALA A 36 -10.99 -14.89 27.65
N ALA A 37 -11.24 -15.71 26.62
CA ALA A 37 -12.01 -16.96 26.55
C ALA A 37 -13.54 -16.90 26.63
N ALA A 38 -14.18 -17.23 25.50
CA ALA A 38 -15.31 -18.16 25.48
C ALA A 38 -15.47 -18.79 24.08
N ALA A 39 -14.96 -20.02 23.94
CA ALA A 39 -15.55 -21.00 23.06
C ALA A 39 -16.98 -21.26 23.54
N GLY A 40 -17.97 -21.13 22.65
CA GLY A 40 -19.38 -21.37 22.97
C GLY A 40 -20.13 -21.71 21.70
N ALA A 41 -20.33 -23.01 21.49
CA ALA A 41 -21.11 -23.56 20.40
C ALA A 41 -22.55 -23.03 20.41
N ALA A 42 -23.00 -22.45 19.30
CA ALA A 42 -24.42 -22.29 18.99
C ALA A 42 -24.82 -23.45 18.07
N ALA A 43 -25.38 -24.50 18.68
CA ALA A 43 -26.05 -25.58 17.98
C ALA A 43 -27.38 -25.06 17.42
N PHE A 44 -27.51 -25.05 16.08
CA PHE A 44 -28.82 -25.03 15.44
C PHE A 44 -29.45 -26.41 15.60
N ALA A 45 -30.46 -26.51 16.46
CA ALA A 45 -31.32 -27.69 16.55
C ALA A 45 -32.25 -27.72 15.32
N VAL A 46 -31.80 -28.36 14.24
CA VAL A 46 -32.69 -28.84 13.17
C VAL A 46 -33.21 -30.21 13.61
N SER A 47 -34.45 -30.24 14.06
CA SER A 47 -35.19 -31.50 14.20
C SER A 47 -35.68 -31.91 12.80
N GLY A 48 -35.27 -33.10 12.34
CA GLY A 48 -35.76 -33.64 11.08
C GLY A 48 -34.83 -34.65 10.41
N THR A 49 -34.94 -35.92 10.83
CA THR A 49 -34.63 -37.16 10.08
C THR A 49 -33.28 -37.25 9.35
N THR A 50 -32.33 -37.96 9.96
CA THR A 50 -31.09 -38.45 9.34
C THR A 50 -31.36 -39.55 8.30
N PRO A 51 -30.83 -39.46 7.07
CA PRO A 51 -30.48 -40.63 6.29
C PRO A 51 -29.08 -41.09 6.73
N ALA A 52 -28.92 -42.40 6.95
CA ALA A 52 -27.64 -43.01 7.25
C ALA A 52 -26.69 -42.87 6.04
N PHE A 53 -25.67 -42.01 6.15
CA PHE A 53 -24.55 -42.00 5.22
C PHE A 53 -23.51 -43.03 5.66
N ALA A 54 -23.25 -43.98 4.76
CA ALA A 54 -22.19 -44.97 4.87
C ALA A 54 -20.80 -44.31 4.95
N GLY A 55 -19.88 -44.98 5.64
CA GLY A 55 -18.60 -44.45 6.10
C GLY A 55 -17.74 -43.78 5.02
N GLY A 56 -17.56 -42.47 5.15
CA GLY A 56 -16.49 -41.73 4.52
C GLY A 56 -15.18 -41.96 5.28
N GLN A 57 -14.11 -42.29 4.55
CA GLN A 57 -12.76 -42.35 5.10
C GLN A 57 -12.40 -40.99 5.77
N PRO A 58 -11.73 -40.99 6.93
CA PRO A 58 -11.25 -39.76 7.54
C PRO A 58 -10.36 -39.01 6.56
N ALA A 59 -10.51 -37.69 6.51
CA ALA A 59 -9.63 -36.84 5.71
C ALA A 59 -8.16 -37.14 6.09
N PRO A 60 -7.26 -37.29 5.10
CA PRO A 60 -5.85 -37.58 5.38
C PRO A 60 -5.29 -36.53 6.34
N GLN A 61 -4.62 -36.98 7.39
CA GLN A 61 -3.98 -36.06 8.32
C GLN A 61 -2.94 -35.23 7.54
N PRO A 62 -2.89 -33.90 7.74
CA PRO A 62 -1.88 -33.08 7.11
C PRO A 62 -0.50 -33.59 7.54
N GLY A 63 0.38 -33.79 6.57
CA GLY A 63 1.76 -34.17 6.83
C GLY A 63 2.50 -33.16 7.71
N PRO A 64 3.67 -33.52 8.26
CA PRO A 64 4.45 -32.60 9.09
C PRO A 64 4.77 -31.32 8.31
N GLN A 65 4.57 -30.16 8.95
CA GLN A 65 4.88 -28.88 8.33
C GLN A 65 6.39 -28.74 8.10
N PRO A 66 6.82 -28.21 6.94
CA PRO A 66 8.23 -28.02 6.62
C PRO A 66 8.93 -27.07 7.61
N ASP A 67 10.22 -27.26 7.84
CA ASP A 67 11.05 -26.37 8.65
C ASP A 67 11.77 -25.34 7.75
N PHE A 68 11.46 -24.05 7.91
CA PHE A 68 12.02 -22.96 7.13
C PHE A 68 13.28 -22.34 7.73
N ARG A 69 13.90 -22.95 8.75
CA ARG A 69 15.19 -22.49 9.29
C ARG A 69 16.37 -22.74 8.34
N SER A 70 16.19 -23.57 7.32
CA SER A 70 17.20 -23.85 6.31
C SER A 70 16.57 -23.88 4.90
N PRO A 71 17.36 -23.72 3.82
CA PRO A 71 16.83 -23.67 2.46
C PRO A 71 16.31 -25.03 1.96
N SER A 72 16.49 -26.14 2.70
CA SER A 72 16.05 -27.47 2.27
C SER A 72 14.54 -27.59 2.06
N SER A 73 13.76 -26.67 2.60
CA SER A 73 12.29 -26.61 2.50
C SER A 73 11.76 -25.76 1.35
N LEU A 74 12.63 -25.05 0.61
CA LEU A 74 12.21 -24.16 -0.47
C LEU A 74 11.49 -24.91 -1.61
N GLY A 75 11.88 -26.14 -1.92
CA GLY A 75 11.31 -26.86 -3.05
C GLY A 75 11.75 -26.25 -4.38
N ALA A 76 10.95 -26.43 -5.44
CA ALA A 76 11.27 -25.92 -6.76
C ALA A 76 11.08 -24.39 -6.85
N ALA A 77 11.85 -23.74 -7.72
CA ALA A 77 11.68 -22.33 -8.03
C ALA A 77 10.33 -22.04 -8.69
N ALA A 78 9.91 -20.78 -8.63
CA ALA A 78 8.72 -20.34 -9.34
C ALA A 78 8.86 -20.52 -10.85
N ARG A 79 7.73 -20.84 -11.50
CA ARG A 79 7.65 -20.96 -12.94
C ARG A 79 7.79 -19.57 -13.55
N HIS A 80 8.89 -19.38 -14.27
CA HIS A 80 9.03 -18.25 -15.18
C HIS A 80 8.10 -18.41 -16.39
N ARG A 81 7.77 -17.25 -16.99
CA ARG A 81 6.85 -16.96 -18.10
C ARG A 81 6.73 -17.97 -19.26
N GLY A 82 7.65 -18.92 -19.43
CA GLY A 82 7.66 -19.88 -20.52
C GLY A 82 7.04 -21.24 -20.19
N SER A 83 5.72 -21.41 -20.37
CA SER A 83 5.19 -22.68 -20.95
C SER A 83 3.70 -22.72 -21.30
N SER A 84 2.80 -21.84 -20.83
CA SER A 84 1.36 -22.05 -21.15
C SER A 84 0.37 -20.88 -21.03
N ALA A 85 0.78 -19.63 -20.81
CA ALA A 85 -0.19 -18.53 -20.67
C ALA A 85 -0.75 -18.07 -22.03
N SER A 86 -2.08 -17.93 -22.12
CA SER A 86 -2.80 -17.55 -23.35
C SER A 86 -2.27 -16.24 -23.96
N ALA A 87 -2.15 -16.19 -25.29
CA ALA A 87 -1.52 -15.11 -26.06
C ALA A 87 -2.13 -13.70 -25.93
N ASN A 88 -3.24 -13.52 -25.18
CA ASN A 88 -4.03 -12.27 -25.18
C ASN A 88 -3.97 -11.45 -23.88
N ARG A 89 -3.18 -11.81 -22.85
CA ARG A 89 -2.98 -10.95 -21.66
C ARG A 89 -1.57 -10.34 -21.66
N LYS A 90 -1.46 -9.01 -21.50
CA LYS A 90 -0.20 -8.39 -21.05
C LYS A 90 0.07 -8.94 -19.65
N ALA A 91 1.19 -9.64 -19.49
CA ALA A 91 1.56 -10.26 -18.23
C ALA A 91 2.09 -9.20 -17.24
N THR A 92 1.61 -9.25 -16.00
CA THR A 92 2.09 -8.43 -14.88
C THR A 92 3.59 -8.64 -14.67
N GLN A 93 4.34 -7.55 -14.58
CA GLN A 93 5.72 -7.50 -14.13
C GLN A 93 5.73 -7.45 -12.60
N ILE A 94 6.39 -8.41 -11.96
CA ILE A 94 6.47 -8.48 -10.50
C ILE A 94 7.82 -7.91 -10.07
N GLY A 95 7.80 -6.85 -9.27
CA GLY A 95 8.97 -6.13 -8.80
C GLY A 95 9.14 -6.24 -7.29
N ILE A 96 10.33 -5.92 -6.79
CA ILE A 96 10.60 -5.80 -5.35
C ILE A 96 11.48 -4.60 -5.05
N GLY A 97 11.18 -3.85 -3.98
CA GLY A 97 12.10 -2.84 -3.44
C GLY A 97 13.44 -3.47 -3.05
N TYR A 98 14.56 -2.82 -3.36
CA TYR A 98 15.89 -3.38 -3.11
C TYR A 98 16.89 -2.30 -2.70
N GLU A 99 17.49 -2.51 -1.53
CA GLU A 99 18.39 -1.56 -0.92
C GLU A 99 19.86 -1.81 -1.28
N THR A 100 20.56 -0.74 -1.67
CA THR A 100 21.99 -0.77 -2.03
C THR A 100 22.87 0.03 -1.08
N TRP A 101 22.41 0.24 0.16
CA TRP A 101 22.94 1.26 1.07
C TRP A 101 23.67 0.76 2.32
N PHE A 102 23.88 -0.55 2.53
CA PHE A 102 24.50 -1.05 3.77
C PHE A 102 25.95 -0.58 3.98
N ASP A 103 26.70 -0.30 2.92
CA ASP A 103 28.02 0.35 3.03
C ASP A 103 27.92 1.85 3.41
N ALA A 104 26.77 2.47 3.15
CA ALA A 104 26.47 3.86 3.44
C ALA A 104 26.01 4.05 4.89
N VAL A 105 25.05 3.24 5.33
CA VAL A 105 24.36 3.41 6.63
C VAL A 105 24.74 2.36 7.68
N GLY A 106 25.42 1.28 7.29
CA GLY A 106 25.72 0.16 8.18
C GLY A 106 24.46 -0.64 8.55
N TRP A 107 24.48 -1.28 9.71
CA TRP A 107 23.38 -2.11 10.23
C TRP A 107 22.82 -1.54 11.55
N PRO A 108 22.11 -0.40 11.52
CA PRO A 108 21.69 0.30 12.72
C PRO A 108 20.46 -0.37 13.37
N ARG A 109 20.72 -1.29 14.31
CA ARG A 109 19.69 -1.98 15.13
C ARG A 109 18.69 -2.79 14.27
N PRO A 110 19.17 -3.80 13.53
CA PRO A 110 18.26 -4.69 12.81
C PRO A 110 17.36 -5.43 13.79
N GLU A 111 16.10 -5.59 13.42
CA GLU A 111 15.07 -6.33 14.14
C GLU A 111 15.29 -7.85 14.09
N ALA A 112 16.00 -8.33 13.08
CA ALA A 112 16.37 -9.72 12.86
C ALA A 112 17.73 -9.80 12.14
N GLU A 113 18.47 -10.90 12.32
CA GLU A 113 19.78 -11.07 11.65
C GLU A 113 19.60 -11.75 10.28
N PRO A 114 20.10 -11.17 9.16
CA PRO A 114 20.06 -11.84 7.87
C PRO A 114 20.81 -13.17 7.88
N VAL A 115 20.37 -14.15 7.09
CA VAL A 115 21.09 -15.44 6.95
C VAL A 115 22.51 -15.23 6.43
N LEU A 116 22.73 -14.21 5.59
CA LEU A 116 24.05 -13.83 5.06
C LEU A 116 24.88 -12.98 6.04
N GLY A 117 24.35 -12.67 7.23
CA GLY A 117 24.97 -11.80 8.22
C GLY A 117 24.95 -10.33 7.83
N HIS A 118 25.71 -9.50 8.56
CA HIS A 118 25.86 -8.08 8.27
C HIS A 118 26.83 -7.87 7.11
N TYR A 119 26.32 -7.96 5.89
CA TYR A 119 27.10 -7.89 4.67
C TYR A 119 27.35 -6.44 4.18
N SER A 120 28.23 -6.34 3.19
CA SER A 120 28.41 -5.15 2.34
C SER A 120 27.49 -5.26 1.12
N SER A 121 26.85 -4.16 0.73
CA SER A 121 26.08 -4.07 -0.52
C SER A 121 26.99 -4.13 -1.77
N LEU A 122 28.31 -4.06 -1.59
CA LEU A 122 29.31 -4.21 -2.67
C LEU A 122 29.81 -5.66 -2.83
N ASP A 123 29.40 -6.58 -1.94
CA ASP A 123 29.81 -7.98 -2.01
C ASP A 123 29.13 -8.71 -3.18
N GLU A 124 29.93 -9.16 -4.15
CA GLU A 124 29.43 -9.86 -5.33
C GLU A 124 28.76 -11.20 -5.00
N GLY A 125 29.25 -11.93 -4.00
CA GLY A 125 28.64 -13.19 -3.56
C GLY A 125 27.24 -12.98 -3.00
N VAL A 126 27.07 -11.91 -2.21
CA VAL A 126 25.76 -11.51 -1.67
C VAL A 126 24.81 -11.08 -2.79
N ILE A 127 25.25 -10.23 -3.70
CA ILE A 127 24.43 -9.78 -4.85
C ILE A 127 23.96 -10.98 -5.69
N ARG A 128 24.84 -11.96 -5.96
CA ARG A 128 24.49 -13.19 -6.68
C ARG A 128 23.49 -14.04 -5.90
N GLN A 129 23.64 -14.13 -4.59
CA GLN A 129 22.72 -14.90 -3.75
C GLN A 129 21.35 -14.26 -3.66
N HIS A 130 21.28 -12.93 -3.52
CA HIS A 130 20.02 -12.17 -3.61
C HIS A 130 19.35 -12.37 -4.96
N ALA A 131 20.10 -12.24 -6.06
CA ALA A 131 19.56 -12.48 -7.40
C ALA A 131 18.98 -13.89 -7.54
N ALA A 132 19.67 -14.91 -6.99
CA ALA A 132 19.19 -16.28 -7.00
C ALA A 132 17.89 -16.44 -6.20
N TRP A 133 17.78 -15.84 -5.01
CA TRP A 133 16.56 -15.90 -4.20
C TRP A 133 15.38 -15.13 -4.81
N ILE A 134 15.62 -13.91 -5.29
CA ILE A 134 14.61 -13.08 -5.95
C ILE A 134 14.09 -13.77 -7.21
N THR A 135 15.00 -14.32 -8.03
CA THR A 135 14.64 -15.12 -9.21
C THR A 135 13.90 -16.39 -8.82
N TYR A 136 14.35 -17.09 -7.78
CA TYR A 136 13.66 -18.27 -7.23
C TYR A 136 12.21 -17.96 -6.83
N ALA A 137 11.96 -16.78 -6.25
CA ALA A 137 10.62 -16.31 -5.88
C ALA A 137 9.75 -15.90 -7.09
N GLY A 138 10.32 -15.93 -8.29
CA GLY A 138 9.64 -15.59 -9.54
C GLY A 138 9.54 -14.09 -9.80
N ILE A 139 10.25 -13.26 -9.03
CA ILE A 139 10.27 -11.80 -9.21
C ILE A 139 11.05 -11.44 -10.48
N ASP A 140 10.50 -10.53 -11.28
CA ASP A 140 11.03 -10.16 -12.59
C ASP A 140 12.06 -9.03 -12.52
N HIS A 141 11.93 -8.13 -11.56
CA HIS A 141 12.80 -6.98 -11.41
C HIS A 141 12.99 -6.53 -9.96
N ILE A 142 14.10 -5.85 -9.71
CA ILE A 142 14.31 -5.06 -8.51
C ILE A 142 14.04 -3.58 -8.80
N ILE A 143 13.66 -2.85 -7.78
CA ILE A 143 13.57 -1.40 -7.75
C ILE A 143 14.70 -0.92 -6.84
N ALA A 144 15.84 -0.55 -7.43
CA ALA A 144 17.00 -0.09 -6.69
C ALA A 144 16.71 1.28 -6.05
N ASP A 145 16.74 1.34 -4.72
CA ASP A 145 16.30 2.52 -4.00
C ASP A 145 17.38 3.61 -3.92
N TRP A 146 17.11 4.74 -4.56
CA TRP A 146 17.88 5.98 -4.47
C TRP A 146 17.07 7.10 -3.80
N SER A 147 15.92 6.77 -3.21
CA SER A 147 15.03 7.73 -2.55
C SER A 147 15.71 8.45 -1.40
N ASN A 148 16.66 7.82 -0.72
CA ASN A 148 17.44 8.45 0.35
C ASN A 148 18.37 9.59 -0.12
N ASN A 149 18.43 9.87 -1.44
CA ASN A 149 19.06 11.07 -2.01
C ASN A 149 18.15 12.33 -1.92
N LEU A 150 16.96 12.23 -1.33
CA LEU A 150 15.95 13.30 -1.22
C LEU A 150 16.44 14.63 -0.59
N GLY A 151 17.50 14.61 0.23
CA GLY A 151 18.05 15.78 0.94
C GLY A 151 18.95 16.70 0.09
N GLY A 152 18.93 16.53 -1.23
CA GLY A 152 19.50 17.45 -2.22
C GLY A 152 21.02 17.56 -2.30
N ASN A 153 21.74 16.72 -1.56
CA ASN A 153 23.16 16.51 -1.78
C ASN A 153 23.39 15.11 -2.36
N TRP A 154 22.98 14.91 -3.62
CA TRP A 154 23.26 13.67 -4.37
C TRP A 154 24.77 13.44 -4.59
N THR A 155 25.59 14.47 -4.35
CA THR A 155 27.06 14.37 -4.28
C THR A 155 27.59 14.02 -2.89
N SER A 156 26.73 13.74 -1.91
CA SER A 156 27.14 13.31 -0.58
C SER A 156 27.83 11.96 -0.61
N GLY A 157 28.66 11.68 0.41
CA GLY A 157 29.29 10.37 0.56
C GLY A 157 28.28 9.22 0.70
N THR A 158 27.12 9.48 1.30
CA THR A 158 26.02 8.51 1.40
C THR A 158 25.46 8.19 0.02
N ALA A 159 25.04 9.21 -0.73
CA ALA A 159 24.52 9.04 -2.08
C ALA A 159 25.53 8.34 -3.01
N ALA A 160 26.80 8.72 -2.93
CA ALA A 160 27.87 8.08 -3.71
C ALA A 160 28.01 6.58 -3.41
N LYS A 161 27.84 6.16 -2.14
CA LYS A 161 27.88 4.75 -1.75
C LYS A 161 26.65 3.97 -2.20
N ILE A 162 25.46 4.57 -2.13
CA ILE A 162 24.22 3.99 -2.68
C ILE A 162 24.38 3.75 -4.18
N ILE A 163 24.86 4.77 -4.91
CA ILE A 163 25.13 4.69 -6.34
C ILE A 163 26.21 3.64 -6.63
N ALA A 164 27.25 3.51 -5.81
CA ALA A 164 28.27 2.48 -5.96
C ALA A 164 27.71 1.06 -5.74
N GLY A 165 26.82 0.87 -4.77
CA GLY A 165 26.09 -0.38 -4.58
C GLY A 165 25.26 -0.74 -5.82
N THR A 166 24.54 0.24 -6.37
CA THR A 166 23.78 0.06 -7.62
C THR A 166 24.69 -0.23 -8.82
N ASP A 167 25.81 0.49 -8.97
CA ASP A 167 26.83 0.23 -9.99
C ASP A 167 27.31 -1.23 -9.92
N LYS A 168 27.55 -1.73 -8.70
CA LYS A 168 27.98 -3.10 -8.46
C LYS A 168 26.90 -4.12 -8.84
N VAL A 169 25.63 -3.84 -8.56
CA VAL A 169 24.52 -4.70 -8.99
C VAL A 169 24.47 -4.80 -10.52
N PHE A 170 24.55 -3.67 -11.24
CA PHE A 170 24.61 -3.69 -12.71
C PHE A 170 25.82 -4.49 -13.23
N GLU A 171 26.99 -4.29 -12.64
CA GLU A 171 28.23 -5.00 -12.99
C GLU A 171 28.06 -6.52 -12.84
N VAL A 172 27.62 -6.98 -11.66
CA VAL A 172 27.44 -8.40 -11.36
C VAL A 172 26.35 -9.00 -12.23
N TYR A 173 25.20 -8.33 -12.33
CA TYR A 173 24.09 -8.82 -13.12
C TYR A 173 24.51 -8.94 -14.59
N SER A 174 25.23 -7.98 -15.17
CA SER A 174 25.66 -8.04 -16.58
C SER A 174 26.41 -9.34 -16.95
N LYS A 175 27.06 -9.98 -15.96
CA LYS A 175 27.81 -11.23 -16.08
C LYS A 175 26.97 -12.49 -15.79
N MET A 176 25.71 -12.34 -15.39
CA MET A 176 24.80 -13.44 -15.07
C MET A 176 23.89 -13.80 -16.26
N PRO A 177 23.52 -15.08 -16.42
CA PRO A 177 22.49 -15.50 -17.36
C PRO A 177 21.17 -14.75 -17.13
N ALA A 178 20.46 -14.37 -18.18
CA ALA A 178 19.23 -13.56 -18.08
C ALA A 178 18.13 -14.24 -17.24
N ASN A 179 18.09 -15.58 -17.18
CA ASN A 179 17.14 -16.35 -16.40
C ASN A 179 17.59 -16.60 -14.93
N ALA A 180 18.73 -16.05 -14.53
CA ALA A 180 19.29 -16.20 -13.18
C ALA A 180 19.38 -14.87 -12.42
N ARG A 181 18.79 -13.80 -12.98
CA ARG A 181 18.78 -12.47 -12.38
C ARG A 181 17.50 -11.72 -12.73
N PRO A 182 17.04 -10.82 -11.84
CA PRO A 182 16.01 -9.84 -12.18
C PRO A 182 16.55 -8.71 -13.07
N GLN A 183 15.64 -8.00 -13.73
CA GLN A 183 15.88 -6.68 -14.32
C GLN A 183 15.93 -5.59 -13.23
N ILE A 184 16.23 -4.35 -13.61
CA ILE A 184 16.44 -3.23 -12.68
C ILE A 184 15.59 -2.03 -13.13
N ALA A 185 14.78 -1.51 -12.21
CA ALA A 185 14.26 -0.15 -12.23
C ALA A 185 14.99 0.66 -11.14
N ILE A 186 15.05 1.98 -11.30
CA ILE A 186 15.65 2.89 -10.31
C ILE A 186 14.54 3.74 -9.70
N LEU A 187 14.49 3.80 -8.37
CA LEU A 187 13.62 4.72 -7.61
C LEU A 187 14.41 5.96 -7.21
N LEU A 188 14.35 7.00 -8.02
CA LEU A 188 15.11 8.23 -7.81
C LEU A 188 14.46 9.13 -6.76
N GLY A 189 15.24 9.69 -5.83
CA GLY A 189 14.78 10.77 -4.95
C GLY A 189 14.73 12.14 -5.64
N VAL A 190 13.75 12.98 -5.28
CA VAL A 190 13.71 14.40 -5.72
C VAL A 190 14.69 15.30 -4.96
N ASP A 191 15.26 16.30 -5.62
CA ASP A 191 16.27 17.20 -5.03
C ASP A 191 15.61 18.19 -4.07
N ASN A 192 15.74 17.98 -2.76
CA ASN A 192 15.07 18.79 -1.72
C ASN A 192 13.56 18.92 -1.95
N GLY A 193 12.91 17.83 -2.37
CA GLY A 193 11.48 17.83 -2.68
C GLY A 193 11.12 18.40 -4.06
N GLN A 194 12.11 18.78 -4.89
CA GLN A 194 11.89 19.41 -6.19
C GLN A 194 12.43 18.58 -7.34
N ALA A 195 11.62 18.46 -8.40
CA ALA A 195 12.03 17.88 -9.67
C ALA A 195 12.49 18.99 -10.64
N GLY A 196 13.33 18.62 -11.60
CA GLY A 196 13.79 19.52 -12.68
C GLY A 196 14.85 20.54 -12.30
N THR A 197 15.35 20.53 -11.05
CA THR A 197 16.51 21.34 -10.65
C THR A 197 17.78 20.88 -11.38
N ALA A 198 18.85 21.69 -11.33
CA ALA A 198 20.14 21.31 -11.92
C ALA A 198 20.71 20.01 -11.34
N ASN A 199 20.63 19.85 -10.01
CA ASN A 199 21.09 18.64 -9.31
C ASN A 199 20.23 17.41 -9.65
N PHE A 200 18.92 17.59 -9.73
CA PHE A 200 18.01 16.52 -10.13
C PHE A 200 18.32 16.06 -11.57
N ASN A 201 18.43 17.00 -12.52
CA ASN A 201 18.74 16.67 -13.91
C ASN A 201 20.15 16.04 -14.05
N ALA A 202 21.13 16.46 -13.24
CA ALA A 202 22.46 15.84 -13.23
C ALA A 202 22.43 14.36 -12.82
N GLN A 203 21.57 13.99 -11.85
CA GLN A 203 21.36 12.58 -11.49
C GLN A 203 20.73 11.78 -12.64
N ILE A 204 19.75 12.36 -13.33
CA ILE A 204 19.13 11.75 -14.53
C ILE A 204 20.18 11.55 -15.62
N ASP A 205 21.05 12.53 -15.87
CA ASP A 205 22.14 12.44 -16.83
C ASP A 205 23.17 11.37 -16.44
N GLN A 206 23.43 11.18 -15.15
CA GLN A 206 24.28 10.11 -14.65
C GLN A 206 23.66 8.73 -14.94
N ILE A 207 22.36 8.54 -14.70
CA ILE A 207 21.64 7.30 -15.04
C ILE A 207 21.73 7.04 -16.55
N LYS A 208 21.47 8.06 -17.37
CA LYS A 208 21.55 7.95 -18.83
C LYS A 208 22.95 7.54 -19.29
N THR A 209 23.98 8.18 -18.74
CA THR A 209 25.37 7.95 -19.13
C THR A 209 25.87 6.57 -18.69
N LYS A 210 25.63 6.19 -17.42
CA LYS A 210 26.17 4.96 -16.85
C LYS A 210 25.42 3.71 -17.29
N TYR A 211 24.08 3.76 -17.31
CA TYR A 211 23.26 2.55 -17.46
C TYR A 211 22.56 2.50 -18.82
N LEU A 212 21.93 3.59 -19.26
CA LEU A 212 21.16 3.58 -20.51
C LEU A 212 22.05 3.52 -21.76
N ALA A 213 23.12 4.31 -21.80
CA ALA A 213 24.06 4.35 -22.92
C ALA A 213 25.00 3.14 -22.96
N ASN A 214 25.15 2.42 -21.84
CA ASN A 214 26.02 1.25 -21.75
C ASN A 214 25.32 0.02 -22.31
N LYS A 215 25.86 -0.53 -23.40
CA LYS A 215 25.28 -1.71 -24.08
C LYS A 215 25.22 -2.96 -23.21
N ALA A 216 26.10 -3.11 -22.21
CA ALA A 216 26.07 -4.23 -21.28
C ALA A 216 24.95 -4.08 -20.22
N TYR A 217 24.47 -2.86 -19.98
CA TYR A 217 23.52 -2.55 -18.91
C TYR A 217 22.13 -2.16 -19.43
N ASN A 218 22.00 -1.64 -20.65
CA ASN A 218 20.70 -1.20 -21.16
C ASN A 218 19.64 -2.31 -21.11
N SER A 219 20.00 -3.55 -21.49
CA SER A 219 19.07 -4.69 -21.44
C SER A 219 18.66 -5.11 -20.03
N LEU A 220 19.36 -4.62 -18.99
CA LEU A 220 18.96 -4.83 -17.61
C LEU A 220 17.82 -3.93 -17.18
N LEU A 221 17.59 -2.82 -17.87
CA LEU A 221 16.55 -1.88 -17.48
C LEU A 221 15.17 -2.45 -17.81
N VAL A 222 14.27 -2.37 -16.84
CA VAL A 222 12.84 -2.69 -17.02
C VAL A 222 12.29 -1.78 -18.12
N GLN A 223 11.54 -2.36 -19.07
CA GLN A 223 10.87 -1.61 -20.12
C GLN A 223 9.39 -1.42 -19.79
N HIS A 224 8.89 -0.21 -19.98
CA HIS A 224 7.48 0.13 -19.86
C HIS A 224 7.08 1.13 -20.95
N ASP A 225 5.93 0.91 -21.59
CA ASP A 225 5.45 1.71 -22.73
C ASP A 225 6.52 1.97 -23.81
N GLY A 226 7.40 0.99 -24.04
CA GLY A 226 8.45 1.04 -25.07
C GLY A 226 9.73 1.80 -24.68
N LYS A 227 9.88 2.23 -23.42
CA LYS A 227 11.08 2.90 -22.91
C LYS A 227 11.51 2.32 -21.56
N PRO A 228 12.77 2.51 -21.14
CA PRO A 228 13.19 2.21 -19.78
C PRO A 228 12.30 2.89 -18.74
N LEU A 229 11.87 2.14 -17.73
CA LEU A 229 11.11 2.65 -16.59
C LEU A 229 12.03 3.41 -15.64
N LEU A 230 11.61 4.60 -15.26
CA LEU A 230 12.21 5.37 -14.17
C LEU A 230 11.11 5.71 -13.16
N THR A 231 11.24 5.22 -11.94
CA THR A 231 10.36 5.62 -10.84
C THR A 231 11.00 6.75 -10.06
N ILE A 232 10.19 7.70 -9.58
CA ILE A 232 10.71 8.88 -8.88
C ILE A 232 9.90 9.08 -7.61
N TYR A 233 10.56 8.91 -6.47
CA TYR A 233 9.94 9.03 -5.16
C TYR A 233 9.70 10.49 -4.82
N THR A 234 8.45 10.84 -4.55
CA THR A 234 8.06 12.20 -4.19
C THR A 234 8.03 12.43 -2.68
N GLY A 235 8.11 11.35 -1.89
CA GLY A 235 7.99 11.40 -0.43
C GLY A 235 6.58 11.12 0.07
N ALA A 236 6.45 10.95 1.38
CA ALA A 236 5.19 10.57 2.04
C ALA A 236 4.19 11.73 2.24
N ARG A 237 4.50 12.94 1.75
CA ARG A 237 3.70 14.15 1.97
C ARG A 237 3.33 14.89 0.69
N THR A 238 3.58 14.29 -0.48
CA THR A 238 3.29 14.93 -1.77
C THR A 238 1.81 14.89 -2.07
N THR A 239 1.18 16.06 -2.17
CA THR A 239 -0.25 16.21 -2.49
C THR A 239 -0.50 16.54 -3.95
N VAL A 240 0.53 16.74 -4.79
CA VAL A 240 0.42 16.85 -6.26
C VAL A 240 1.73 16.35 -6.88
N PRO A 241 1.71 15.37 -7.80
CA PRO A 241 2.92 14.96 -8.51
C PRO A 241 3.49 16.11 -9.34
N PRO A 242 4.82 16.25 -9.43
CA PRO A 242 5.44 17.21 -10.35
C PRO A 242 5.11 16.89 -11.82
N THR A 243 5.16 17.90 -12.68
CA THR A 243 4.89 17.75 -14.13
C THR A 243 6.14 17.43 -14.95
N TRP A 244 7.30 17.25 -14.29
CA TRP A 244 8.56 16.98 -14.97
C TRP A 244 8.55 15.62 -15.70
N SER A 245 9.22 15.55 -16.84
CA SER A 245 9.44 14.31 -17.60
C SER A 245 10.75 14.36 -18.39
N ASP A 246 11.27 13.19 -18.79
CA ASP A 246 12.41 13.06 -19.70
C ASP A 246 12.03 12.08 -20.84
N PRO A 247 12.24 12.45 -22.12
CA PRO A 247 11.81 11.64 -23.26
C PRO A 247 12.52 10.29 -23.37
N ALA A 248 13.65 10.09 -22.72
CA ALA A 248 14.39 8.82 -22.71
C ALA A 248 13.72 7.74 -21.84
N PHE A 249 12.83 8.12 -20.93
CA PHE A 249 12.21 7.22 -19.96
C PHE A 249 10.69 7.21 -20.08
N THR A 250 10.10 6.13 -19.59
CA THR A 250 8.72 6.15 -19.09
C THR A 250 8.79 6.51 -17.62
N VAL A 251 8.46 7.76 -17.28
CA VAL A 251 8.52 8.26 -15.90
C VAL A 251 7.24 7.88 -15.15
N ARG A 252 7.40 7.35 -13.94
CA ARG A 252 6.31 7.16 -12.99
C ARG A 252 6.66 7.75 -11.65
N TRP A 253 5.85 8.71 -11.22
CA TRP A 253 5.95 9.23 -9.86
C TRP A 253 5.52 8.16 -8.88
N MET A 254 6.22 8.05 -7.77
CA MET A 254 5.94 7.12 -6.70
C MET A 254 5.78 7.91 -5.41
N GLY A 255 4.56 7.92 -4.86
CA GLY A 255 4.30 8.41 -3.51
C GLY A 255 4.62 7.33 -2.48
N ALA A 256 4.42 7.64 -1.20
CA ALA A 256 4.38 6.61 -0.16
C ALA A 256 2.99 5.95 -0.14
N PHE A 257 2.32 6.02 1.01
CA PHE A 257 1.02 5.44 1.30
C PHE A 257 -0.13 6.07 0.49
N ARG A 258 -0.74 5.33 -0.46
CA ARG A 258 -1.83 5.89 -1.28
C ARG A 258 -3.04 6.32 -0.45
N GLU A 259 -3.44 5.48 0.51
CA GLU A 259 -4.57 5.78 1.38
C GLU A 259 -4.36 7.01 2.27
N ILE A 260 -3.11 7.43 2.48
CA ILE A 260 -2.77 8.51 3.40
C ILE A 260 -2.60 9.82 2.63
N VAL A 261 -2.17 9.88 1.37
CA VAL A 261 -1.94 11.20 0.73
C VAL A 261 -3.02 11.57 -0.30
N LEU A 262 -4.06 10.75 -0.43
CA LEU A 262 -5.06 10.83 -1.51
C LEU A 262 -4.35 10.92 -2.85
N ASN A 263 -3.43 9.98 -3.07
CA ASN A 263 -2.48 9.90 -4.17
C ASN A 263 -3.00 10.52 -5.48
N PRO A 264 -2.76 11.82 -5.69
CA PRO A 264 -3.47 12.56 -6.71
C PRO A 264 -2.74 12.39 -8.04
N GLY A 265 -3.50 12.23 -9.13
CA GLY A 265 -2.92 12.07 -10.46
C GLY A 265 -2.32 10.69 -10.71
N GLY A 266 -2.76 9.68 -9.96
CA GLY A 266 -2.47 8.28 -10.30
C GLY A 266 -1.02 7.86 -10.08
N GLN A 267 -0.28 8.47 -9.15
CA GLN A 267 1.09 8.06 -8.86
C GLN A 267 1.11 6.60 -8.41
N TRP A 268 2.23 5.92 -8.62
CA TRP A 268 2.47 4.62 -8.00
C TRP A 268 2.67 4.81 -6.49
N SER A 269 2.52 3.73 -5.73
CA SER A 269 2.78 3.73 -4.29
C SER A 269 4.02 2.92 -3.99
N TRP A 270 4.83 3.39 -3.04
CA TRP A 270 5.93 2.62 -2.47
C TRP A 270 5.42 1.55 -1.50
N VAL A 271 4.43 1.92 -0.68
CA VAL A 271 3.78 1.09 0.35
C VAL A 271 2.30 1.40 0.28
N ASP A 272 1.44 0.39 0.35
CA ASP A 272 0.01 0.57 0.58
C ASP A 272 -0.44 -0.30 1.75
N ARG A 273 -1.47 0.14 2.48
CA ARG A 273 -2.18 -0.70 3.47
C ARG A 273 -3.30 -1.51 2.86
N VAL A 274 -3.82 -1.04 1.74
CA VAL A 274 -4.81 -1.72 0.92
C VAL A 274 -4.28 -1.68 -0.50
N ALA A 275 -4.08 -2.84 -1.11
CA ALA A 275 -3.54 -2.88 -2.47
C ALA A 275 -4.52 -2.21 -3.45
N TYR A 276 -4.20 -0.98 -3.86
CA TYR A 276 -4.97 -0.19 -4.80
C TYR A 276 -4.39 -0.29 -6.20
N ALA A 277 -5.25 -0.27 -7.20
CA ALA A 277 -4.84 -0.15 -8.60
C ALA A 277 -4.44 1.30 -8.91
N ASN A 278 -3.14 1.58 -8.92
CA ASN A 278 -2.51 2.85 -9.25
C ASN A 278 -2.31 2.99 -10.77
N GLY A 279 -2.17 4.22 -11.26
CA GLY A 279 -1.89 4.49 -12.67
C GLY A 279 -2.61 5.71 -13.20
N ALA A 280 -2.30 6.09 -14.44
CA ALA A 280 -2.84 7.28 -15.08
C ALA A 280 -4.37 7.37 -14.96
N GLU A 281 -4.82 8.53 -14.49
CA GLU A 281 -6.20 8.83 -14.18
C GLU A 281 -6.85 9.64 -15.32
N THR A 282 -8.08 9.28 -15.68
CA THR A 282 -8.93 10.04 -16.61
C THR A 282 -10.22 10.39 -15.90
N ALA A 283 -10.46 11.68 -15.66
CA ALA A 283 -11.70 12.14 -15.06
C ALA A 283 -12.88 11.84 -15.99
N ILE A 284 -13.95 11.24 -15.43
CA ILE A 284 -15.23 11.03 -16.13
C ILE A 284 -16.01 12.35 -16.14
N SER A 285 -16.05 13.01 -14.98
CA SER A 285 -16.69 14.30 -14.77
C SER A 285 -16.11 14.92 -13.51
N ALA A 286 -15.56 16.12 -13.62
CA ALA A 286 -15.18 16.90 -12.45
C ALA A 286 -16.40 17.68 -11.94
N PHE A 287 -16.53 17.77 -10.62
CA PHE A 287 -17.28 18.86 -10.01
C PHE A 287 -16.38 20.10 -10.10
N ASP A 288 -16.88 21.22 -10.63
CA ASP A 288 -16.19 22.49 -10.45
C ASP A 288 -16.56 23.09 -9.08
N SER A 289 -15.94 24.20 -8.68
CA SER A 289 -16.17 24.80 -7.36
C SER A 289 -17.58 25.35 -7.13
N ALA A 290 -18.46 25.34 -8.13
CA ALA A 290 -19.76 26.02 -8.07
C ALA A 290 -20.95 25.18 -8.56
N ALA A 291 -20.74 24.11 -9.34
CA ALA A 291 -21.82 23.37 -9.97
C ALA A 291 -21.51 21.88 -10.17
N PHE A 292 -22.57 21.08 -10.23
CA PHE A 292 -22.51 19.67 -10.58
C PHE A 292 -22.38 19.42 -12.10
N SER A 293 -21.68 20.29 -12.84
CA SER A 293 -21.54 20.28 -14.31
C SER A 293 -21.85 18.94 -15.00
N GLY A 294 -23.06 18.79 -15.56
CA GLY A 294 -23.53 17.61 -16.29
C GLY A 294 -24.24 16.52 -15.47
N TRP A 295 -24.45 16.73 -14.16
CA TRP A 295 -25.16 15.81 -13.28
C TRP A 295 -26.59 16.28 -12.99
N SER A 296 -27.45 15.31 -12.68
CA SER A 296 -28.80 15.54 -12.15
C SER A 296 -28.81 15.33 -10.64
N ALA A 297 -29.31 16.32 -9.90
CA ALA A 297 -29.33 16.33 -8.45
C ALA A 297 -30.74 16.61 -7.94
N ASP A 298 -31.24 15.75 -7.06
CA ASP A 298 -32.35 16.07 -6.17
C ASP A 298 -31.77 16.72 -4.89
N ALA A 299 -32.56 17.44 -4.09
CA ALA A 299 -32.09 17.86 -2.76
C ALA A 299 -31.61 16.61 -1.96
N PRO A 300 -30.59 16.68 -1.09
CA PRO A 300 -29.93 17.87 -0.54
C PRO A 300 -28.53 18.14 -1.11
N TRP A 301 -28.23 17.68 -2.33
CA TRP A 301 -26.86 17.70 -2.83
C TRP A 301 -26.33 19.14 -3.04
N SER A 302 -25.12 19.39 -2.57
CA SER A 302 -24.33 20.59 -2.86
C SER A 302 -22.87 20.27 -3.17
N VAL A 303 -22.15 21.19 -3.80
CA VAL A 303 -20.69 21.12 -3.92
C VAL A 303 -20.08 21.92 -2.78
N GLN A 304 -19.15 21.30 -2.05
CA GLN A 304 -18.49 21.93 -0.91
C GLN A 304 -17.00 21.67 -0.95
N LYS A 305 -16.26 22.61 -0.37
CA LYS A 305 -14.84 22.47 -0.11
C LYS A 305 -14.67 21.90 1.30
N VAL A 306 -13.99 20.77 1.42
CA VAL A 306 -13.68 20.14 2.70
C VAL A 306 -12.17 20.17 2.93
N THR A 307 -11.77 20.62 4.10
CA THR A 307 -10.40 20.44 4.56
C THR A 307 -10.29 19.04 5.15
N THR A 308 -9.53 18.18 4.51
CA THR A 308 -9.26 16.83 4.97
C THR A 308 -7.80 16.69 5.36
N GLN A 309 -7.54 15.81 6.32
CA GLN A 309 -6.19 15.47 6.76
C GLN A 309 -5.90 14.05 6.30
N PRO A 310 -5.45 13.88 5.06
CA PRO A 310 -5.20 12.53 4.57
C PRO A 310 -3.95 11.99 5.31
N ALA A 311 -2.95 12.83 5.65
CA ALA A 311 -1.63 12.42 6.19
C ALA A 311 -0.98 13.38 7.19
N PHE A 312 -0.13 12.87 8.09
CA PHE A 312 1.08 13.55 8.66
C PHE A 312 1.00 15.06 8.99
N ASN A 313 -0.06 15.51 9.65
CA ASN A 313 -0.30 16.94 9.93
C ASN A 313 -0.36 17.83 8.67
N VAL A 314 -0.67 17.25 7.52
CA VAL A 314 -0.94 17.93 6.25
C VAL A 314 -2.45 18.01 6.08
N SER A 315 -2.95 19.24 5.98
CA SER A 315 -4.31 19.50 5.55
C SER A 315 -4.30 19.81 4.06
N LEU A 316 -5.15 19.13 3.30
CA LEU A 316 -5.48 19.58 1.95
C LEU A 316 -6.96 19.94 1.88
N ASP A 317 -7.24 20.86 0.98
CA ASP A 317 -8.60 21.18 0.63
C ASP A 317 -9.03 20.42 -0.61
N GLU A 318 -10.14 19.72 -0.51
CA GLU A 318 -10.75 18.97 -1.61
C GLU A 318 -12.16 19.48 -1.93
N VAL A 319 -12.53 19.39 -3.19
CA VAL A 319 -13.88 19.70 -3.65
C VAL A 319 -14.67 18.41 -3.74
N ILE A 320 -15.78 18.35 -3.00
CA ILE A 320 -16.66 17.19 -2.97
C ILE A 320 -18.09 17.56 -3.36
N ALA A 321 -18.78 16.61 -3.98
CA ALA A 321 -20.23 16.58 -3.98
C ALA A 321 -20.70 15.95 -2.66
N THR A 322 -21.60 16.61 -1.94
CA THR A 322 -22.03 16.16 -0.61
C THR A 322 -23.53 16.32 -0.40
N SER A 323 -24.14 15.36 0.29
CA SER A 323 -25.50 15.45 0.80
C SER A 323 -25.59 16.18 2.14
N GLN A 324 -24.47 16.69 2.66
CA GLN A 324 -24.43 17.42 3.92
C GLN A 324 -25.26 18.71 3.82
N PRO A 325 -26.18 18.95 4.77
CA PRO A 325 -27.01 20.13 4.75
C PRO A 325 -26.15 21.39 4.93
N VAL A 326 -26.50 22.45 4.21
CA VAL A 326 -25.83 23.75 4.37
C VAL A 326 -26.43 24.45 5.60
N GLY A 327 -25.57 24.84 6.55
CA GLY A 327 -26.00 25.53 7.77
C GLY A 327 -26.87 24.64 8.68
N ASN A 328 -28.00 25.17 9.13
CA ASN A 328 -28.92 24.47 10.05
C ASN A 328 -30.10 23.79 9.32
N ALA A 329 -29.97 23.53 8.02
CA ALA A 329 -31.02 22.87 7.26
C ALA A 329 -31.18 21.40 7.68
N ASP A 330 -32.42 20.89 7.63
CA ASP A 330 -32.68 19.48 7.91
C ASP A 330 -32.04 18.57 6.86
N GLN A 331 -31.53 17.42 7.31
CA GLN A 331 -31.06 16.36 6.41
C GLN A 331 -32.24 15.81 5.60
N LYS A 332 -32.07 15.71 4.28
CA LYS A 332 -33.07 15.17 3.36
C LYS A 332 -32.53 13.99 2.59
N THR A 333 -33.42 13.14 2.10
CA THR A 333 -33.09 12.07 1.15
C THR A 333 -33.04 12.62 -0.27
N GLY A 334 -32.23 12.02 -1.13
CA GLY A 334 -32.24 12.29 -2.57
C GLY A 334 -31.00 11.80 -3.29
N ASN A 335 -30.98 11.96 -4.61
CA ASN A 335 -30.00 11.34 -5.49
C ASN A 335 -29.13 12.38 -6.20
N LEU A 336 -27.87 12.02 -6.41
CA LEU A 336 -26.98 12.70 -7.35
C LEU A 336 -26.54 11.69 -8.39
N THR A 337 -26.84 11.98 -9.66
CA THR A 337 -26.72 11.03 -10.76
C THR A 337 -25.92 11.64 -11.91
N SER A 338 -24.90 10.93 -12.39
CA SER A 338 -24.07 11.40 -13.50
C SER A 338 -24.82 11.33 -14.83
N ALA A 339 -24.35 12.05 -15.84
CA ALA A 339 -24.67 11.68 -17.22
C ALA A 339 -24.17 10.25 -17.51
N PRO A 340 -24.79 9.52 -18.46
CA PRO A 340 -24.24 8.26 -18.93
C PRO A 340 -22.83 8.43 -19.50
N PHE A 341 -21.93 7.50 -19.18
CA PHE A 341 -20.58 7.46 -19.73
C PHE A 341 -20.18 6.04 -20.10
N THR A 342 -19.22 5.92 -21.02
CA THR A 342 -18.67 4.60 -21.42
C THR A 342 -17.48 4.26 -20.55
N ILE A 343 -17.43 3.02 -20.06
CA ILE A 343 -16.26 2.49 -19.37
C ILE A 343 -15.16 2.22 -20.41
N THR A 344 -14.04 2.94 -20.30
CA THR A 344 -12.87 2.83 -21.17
C THR A 344 -11.66 2.23 -20.45
N GLN A 345 -11.66 2.27 -19.11
CA GLN A 345 -10.61 1.67 -18.29
C GLN A 345 -11.16 0.57 -17.38
N ARG A 346 -10.27 -0.24 -16.82
CA ARG A 346 -10.61 -1.43 -16.03
C ARG A 346 -10.94 -1.13 -14.57
N VAL A 347 -10.71 0.10 -14.11
CA VAL A 347 -11.00 0.51 -12.74
C VAL A 347 -11.71 1.86 -12.73
N ILE A 348 -12.75 1.96 -11.89
CA ILE A 348 -13.37 3.23 -11.51
C ILE A 348 -12.99 3.53 -10.07
N SER A 349 -12.58 4.76 -9.79
CA SER A 349 -12.21 5.24 -8.46
C SER A 349 -12.85 6.59 -8.12
N PHE A 350 -13.02 6.84 -6.83
CA PHE A 350 -13.43 8.11 -6.25
C PHE A 350 -13.05 8.12 -4.76
N ASN A 351 -12.85 9.29 -4.17
CA ASN A 351 -12.60 9.40 -2.73
C ASN A 351 -13.92 9.71 -2.03
N ALA A 352 -14.22 9.00 -0.95
CA ALA A 352 -15.49 9.05 -0.23
C ALA A 352 -15.31 9.54 1.22
N ILE A 353 -16.32 10.25 1.74
CA ILE A 353 -16.40 10.75 3.12
C ILE A 353 -17.83 10.59 3.64
N GLY A 354 -18.01 10.65 4.96
CA GLY A 354 -19.28 10.62 5.66
C GLY A 354 -19.77 9.20 5.96
N PHE A 355 -21.06 9.06 6.16
CA PHE A 355 -21.68 7.92 6.84
C PHE A 355 -22.78 7.26 6.00
N ASP A 356 -22.93 5.95 6.16
CA ASP A 356 -23.95 5.14 5.49
C ASP A 356 -25.30 5.09 6.23
N MET A 357 -25.37 5.78 7.38
CA MET A 357 -26.39 5.83 8.43
C MET A 357 -26.27 4.82 9.56
N SER A 358 -26.41 5.34 10.78
CA SER A 358 -26.29 4.64 12.06
C SER A 358 -24.92 3.99 12.24
N ALA A 359 -24.07 4.64 13.05
CA ALA A 359 -22.91 3.96 13.62
C ALA A 359 -23.36 2.62 14.25
N GLY A 360 -22.93 1.49 13.66
CA GLY A 360 -23.23 0.16 14.15
C GLY A 360 -24.57 -0.47 13.74
N SER A 361 -25.17 -0.13 12.58
CA SER A 361 -26.34 -0.88 12.10
C SER A 361 -25.96 -2.07 11.19
N ASP A 362 -26.19 -3.28 11.69
CA ASP A 362 -26.14 -4.55 10.94
C ASP A 362 -27.41 -4.74 10.08
N LEU A 363 -27.79 -3.75 9.26
CA LEU A 363 -28.86 -3.95 8.29
C LEU A 363 -28.40 -4.94 7.20
N PRO A 364 -29.12 -6.06 6.97
CA PRO A 364 -28.69 -7.12 6.06
C PRO A 364 -28.79 -6.76 4.56
N ASN A 365 -29.38 -5.60 4.23
CA ASN A 365 -29.61 -5.09 2.89
C ASN A 365 -29.15 -3.62 2.76
N LEU A 366 -28.97 -3.15 1.51
CA LEU A 366 -28.65 -1.76 1.19
C LEU A 366 -29.85 -0.81 1.37
N ASP A 367 -31.03 -1.36 1.68
CA ASP A 367 -32.26 -0.60 1.82
C ASP A 367 -32.16 0.35 3.01
N GLY A 368 -32.39 1.65 2.74
CA GLY A 368 -32.29 2.67 3.76
C GLY A 368 -30.86 3.00 4.20
N ARG A 369 -29.82 2.66 3.41
CA ARG A 369 -28.44 3.14 3.61
C ARG A 369 -28.08 4.24 2.61
N ASN A 370 -27.19 5.14 2.98
CA ASN A 370 -26.50 5.97 2.00
C ASN A 370 -25.54 5.09 1.20
N VAL A 371 -25.54 5.22 -0.13
CA VAL A 371 -24.83 4.26 -1.00
C VAL A 371 -24.37 4.91 -2.30
N TYR A 372 -23.21 4.46 -2.79
CA TYR A 372 -22.71 4.72 -4.14
C TYR A 372 -23.04 3.53 -5.04
N LEU A 373 -23.57 3.80 -6.23
CA LEU A 373 -24.00 2.78 -7.19
C LEU A 373 -23.38 3.04 -8.56
N LEU A 374 -22.91 1.98 -9.20
CA LEU A 374 -22.67 1.96 -10.65
C LEU A 374 -23.79 1.18 -11.30
N LYS A 375 -24.54 1.82 -12.20
CA LYS A 375 -25.72 1.23 -12.83
C LYS A 375 -25.54 1.14 -14.34
N ASP A 376 -26.11 0.12 -14.94
CA ASP A 376 -26.24 0.06 -16.38
C ASP A 376 -27.13 1.21 -16.88
N ALA A 377 -26.66 1.96 -17.87
CA ALA A 377 -27.35 3.17 -18.33
C ALA A 377 -28.69 2.89 -19.04
N VAL A 378 -28.88 1.67 -19.56
CA VAL A 378 -30.05 1.30 -20.38
C VAL A 378 -31.13 0.63 -19.52
N THR A 379 -30.72 -0.35 -18.72
CA THR A 379 -31.59 -1.21 -17.91
C THR A 379 -31.78 -0.70 -16.49
N GLY A 380 -30.90 0.18 -16.01
CA GLY A 380 -30.89 0.64 -14.63
C GLY A 380 -30.40 -0.40 -13.61
N ALA A 381 -29.95 -1.57 -14.06
CA ALA A 381 -29.45 -2.63 -13.17
C ALA A 381 -28.22 -2.16 -12.38
N ILE A 382 -28.16 -2.48 -11.09
CA ILE A 382 -26.99 -2.19 -10.25
C ILE A 382 -25.88 -3.18 -10.62
N LEU A 383 -24.75 -2.65 -11.06
CA LEU A 383 -23.56 -3.41 -11.47
C LEU A 383 -22.51 -3.45 -10.37
N ARG A 384 -22.32 -2.36 -9.64
CA ARG A 384 -21.43 -2.24 -8.47
C ARG A 384 -22.06 -1.36 -7.41
N SER A 385 -21.65 -1.54 -6.16
CA SER A 385 -22.00 -0.65 -5.06
C SER A 385 -20.86 -0.48 -4.07
N ALA A 386 -20.93 0.58 -3.28
CA ALA A 386 -20.04 0.84 -2.14
C ALA A 386 -20.78 1.68 -1.09
N VAL A 387 -20.41 1.52 0.17
CA VAL A 387 -20.91 2.35 1.26
C VAL A 387 -19.90 3.47 1.62
N PRO A 388 -20.38 4.61 2.14
CA PRO A 388 -19.54 5.61 2.80
C PRO A 388 -18.61 5.01 3.87
N PRO A 389 -17.48 5.65 4.18
CA PRO A 389 -16.48 5.12 5.10
C PRO A 389 -16.88 5.13 6.59
N GLY A 390 -17.93 5.86 6.97
CA GLY A 390 -18.26 6.06 8.38
C GLY A 390 -17.34 7.06 9.09
N ASP A 391 -16.75 8.01 8.35
CA ASP A 391 -15.79 9.00 8.86
C ASP A 391 -16.05 10.36 8.20
N SER A 392 -16.18 11.41 9.00
CA SER A 392 -16.45 12.78 8.54
C SER A 392 -15.22 13.68 8.40
N THR A 393 -14.03 13.15 8.69
CA THR A 393 -12.79 13.92 8.78
C THR A 393 -11.80 13.57 7.67
N ARG A 394 -11.88 12.33 7.17
CA ARG A 394 -10.95 11.78 6.18
C ARG A 394 -11.67 11.31 4.93
N LEU A 395 -11.03 11.54 3.79
CA LEU A 395 -11.43 10.93 2.53
C LEU A 395 -10.79 9.54 2.41
N TYR A 396 -11.56 8.58 1.92
CA TYR A 396 -11.12 7.21 1.69
C TYR A 396 -11.30 6.84 0.23
N VAL A 397 -10.26 6.28 -0.37
CA VAL A 397 -10.34 5.77 -1.74
C VAL A 397 -11.38 4.64 -1.80
N ARG A 398 -12.23 4.69 -2.83
CA ARG A 398 -13.12 3.60 -3.25
C ARG A 398 -12.72 3.21 -4.66
N GLN A 399 -12.61 1.90 -4.91
CA GLN A 399 -12.29 1.37 -6.23
C GLN A 399 -13.20 0.21 -6.58
N TRP A 400 -13.63 0.17 -7.84
CA TRP A 400 -14.30 -0.97 -8.42
C TRP A 400 -13.49 -1.51 -9.58
N ASN A 401 -13.19 -2.81 -9.56
CA ASN A 401 -12.84 -3.52 -10.77
C ASN A 401 -14.07 -3.59 -11.69
N VAL A 402 -13.93 -3.00 -12.87
CA VAL A 402 -14.94 -2.93 -13.93
C VAL A 402 -14.40 -3.48 -15.26
N SER A 403 -13.39 -4.37 -15.21
CA SER A 403 -12.80 -5.00 -16.39
C SER A 403 -13.83 -5.71 -17.27
N ASP A 404 -14.81 -6.36 -16.65
CA ASP A 404 -15.96 -7.04 -17.28
C ASP A 404 -17.00 -6.08 -17.87
N LEU A 405 -16.88 -4.79 -17.58
CA LEU A 405 -17.82 -3.75 -18.03
C LEU A 405 -17.19 -2.79 -19.04
N VAL A 406 -15.94 -3.00 -19.46
CA VAL A 406 -15.28 -2.16 -20.48
C VAL A 406 -16.11 -2.16 -21.78
N GLY A 407 -16.36 -0.97 -22.32
CA GLY A 407 -17.23 -0.71 -23.47
C GLY A 407 -18.71 -0.52 -23.13
N ARG A 408 -19.13 -0.80 -21.88
CA ARG A 408 -20.51 -0.64 -21.44
C ARG A 408 -20.81 0.83 -21.10
N SER A 409 -22.01 1.29 -21.46
CA SER A 409 -22.54 2.57 -21.01
C SER A 409 -23.16 2.43 -19.63
N VAL A 410 -22.72 3.25 -18.69
CA VAL A 410 -23.11 3.20 -17.27
C VAL A 410 -23.45 4.59 -16.74
N VAL A 411 -24.09 4.62 -15.58
CA VAL A 411 -24.37 5.83 -14.81
C VAL A 411 -23.87 5.60 -13.38
N PHE A 412 -23.24 6.62 -12.80
CA PHE A 412 -22.93 6.64 -11.38
C PHE A 412 -24.05 7.35 -10.61
N GLN A 413 -24.45 6.79 -9.48
CA GLN A 413 -25.48 7.37 -8.63
C GLN A 413 -25.07 7.31 -7.17
N ALA A 414 -25.06 8.47 -6.51
CA ALA A 414 -24.96 8.58 -5.06
C ALA A 414 -26.38 8.78 -4.49
N VAL A 415 -26.81 7.88 -3.60
CA VAL A 415 -28.14 7.87 -3.01
C VAL A 415 -28.04 8.23 -1.54
N ASN A 416 -28.60 9.38 -1.14
CA ASN A 416 -28.80 9.73 0.26
C ASN A 416 -30.17 9.23 0.71
N ASN A 417 -30.22 8.19 1.53
CA ASN A 417 -31.47 7.65 2.08
C ASN A 417 -31.72 8.11 3.51
N SER A 418 -30.90 9.02 4.04
CA SER A 418 -30.99 9.46 5.42
C SER A 418 -31.74 10.75 5.61
N THR A 419 -32.46 10.80 6.72
CA THR A 419 -32.93 12.04 7.35
C THR A 419 -32.27 12.28 8.72
N LEU A 420 -31.29 11.45 9.12
CA LEU A 420 -30.62 11.58 10.41
C LEU A 420 -29.67 12.79 10.41
N GLY A 421 -29.88 13.74 11.31
CA GLY A 421 -28.95 14.86 11.50
C GLY A 421 -27.57 14.38 11.97
N GLY A 422 -26.51 15.01 11.46
CA GLY A 422 -25.10 14.78 11.87
C GLY A 422 -24.43 13.53 11.29
N LEU A 423 -25.14 12.40 11.22
CA LEU A 423 -24.64 11.10 10.72
C LEU A 423 -25.33 10.61 9.44
N GLY A 424 -26.23 11.42 8.87
CA GLY A 424 -27.02 11.05 7.68
C GLY A 424 -26.50 11.58 6.36
N TRP A 425 -25.23 12.01 6.30
CA TRP A 425 -24.67 12.60 5.10
C TRP A 425 -23.44 11.84 4.62
N PHE A 426 -23.15 11.99 3.33
CA PHE A 426 -21.94 11.48 2.72
C PHE A 426 -21.57 12.33 1.50
N GLY A 427 -20.34 12.20 1.06
CA GLY A 427 -19.86 12.93 -0.11
C GLY A 427 -18.67 12.27 -0.76
N PHE A 428 -18.34 12.72 -1.96
CA PHE A 428 -17.28 12.14 -2.77
C PHE A 428 -16.63 13.15 -3.70
N THR A 429 -15.37 12.89 -4.08
CA THR A 429 -14.62 13.64 -5.08
C THR A 429 -15.03 13.25 -6.50
N ALA A 430 -14.36 13.81 -7.52
CA ALA A 430 -14.59 13.45 -8.91
C ALA A 430 -14.46 11.94 -9.17
N LEU A 431 -15.25 11.46 -10.14
CA LEU A 431 -15.14 10.09 -10.65
C LEU A 431 -14.00 9.97 -11.63
N ILE A 432 -13.20 8.91 -11.45
CA ILE A 432 -12.00 8.66 -12.21
C ILE A 432 -12.07 7.27 -12.83
N GLN A 433 -11.67 7.17 -14.10
CA GLN A 433 -11.30 5.91 -14.73
C GLN A 433 -9.78 5.79 -14.73
N GLN A 434 -9.27 4.64 -14.33
CA GLN A 434 -7.82 4.41 -14.26
C GLN A 434 -7.46 3.04 -14.80
N ARG A 435 -6.31 3.00 -15.48
CA ARG A 435 -5.65 1.75 -15.86
C ARG A 435 -5.05 1.15 -14.58
N PRO A 436 -5.26 -0.15 -14.27
CA PRO A 436 -4.59 -0.81 -13.16
C PRO A 436 -3.13 -1.02 -13.56
N GLU A 437 -2.34 0.03 -13.42
CA GLU A 437 -0.95 0.04 -13.85
C GLU A 437 -0.05 -0.56 -12.79
N GLN A 438 -0.20 -0.16 -11.52
CA GLN A 438 0.64 -0.66 -10.44
C GLN A 438 -0.16 -0.96 -9.18
N MET A 439 0.27 -1.97 -8.42
CA MET A 439 -0.22 -2.26 -7.07
C MET A 439 0.96 -2.61 -6.18
N THR A 440 0.87 -2.28 -4.90
CA THR A 440 1.87 -2.65 -3.90
C THR A 440 1.32 -3.70 -2.94
N ALA A 441 2.14 -4.69 -2.63
CA ALA A 441 1.89 -5.67 -1.58
C ALA A 441 3.02 -5.62 -0.56
N VAL A 442 2.65 -5.58 0.72
CA VAL A 442 3.60 -5.51 1.84
C VAL A 442 3.36 -6.68 2.78
N VAL A 443 4.41 -7.17 3.44
CA VAL A 443 4.25 -8.22 4.47
C VAL A 443 3.80 -7.61 5.79
N ALA A 444 4.22 -6.39 6.12
CA ALA A 444 3.77 -5.62 7.27
C ALA A 444 3.72 -4.11 6.93
N ASN A 445 3.05 -3.31 7.74
CA ASN A 445 2.96 -1.86 7.54
C ASN A 445 2.81 -1.10 8.87
N PRO A 446 3.63 -0.08 9.16
CA PRO A 446 3.41 0.83 10.29
C PRO A 446 2.17 1.70 10.05
N GLY A 447 1.27 1.80 11.02
CA GLY A 447 0.01 2.53 10.90
C GLY A 447 0.15 4.05 10.61
N ASN A 448 -0.97 4.79 10.66
CA ASN A 448 -1.07 6.18 10.19
C ASN A 448 -0.14 7.22 10.84
N GLU A 449 0.46 6.95 12.00
CA GLU A 449 1.35 7.89 12.68
C GLU A 449 2.80 7.80 12.20
N GLY A 450 3.04 6.96 11.19
CA GLY A 450 4.31 6.83 10.53
C GLY A 450 5.18 5.69 11.05
N PRO A 451 6.39 5.60 10.50
CA PRO A 451 7.33 4.54 10.85
C PRO A 451 7.58 4.46 12.36
N GLY A 452 7.47 3.24 12.91
CA GLY A 452 7.54 2.98 14.35
C GLY A 452 6.19 3.00 15.09
N SER A 453 5.08 3.34 14.43
CA SER A 453 3.74 3.32 15.04
C SER A 453 2.97 2.02 14.78
N PHE A 454 3.58 0.89 15.13
CA PHE A 454 2.93 -0.42 15.11
C PHE A 454 1.92 -0.62 16.26
N ALA A 455 1.83 0.34 17.19
CA ALA A 455 0.84 0.35 18.25
C ALA A 455 -0.53 0.90 17.81
N ASN A 456 -0.61 1.42 16.57
CA ASN A 456 -1.85 1.97 16.06
C ASN A 456 -2.83 0.90 15.61
N TRP A 457 -4.11 1.23 15.72
CA TRP A 457 -5.22 0.37 15.32
C TRP A 457 -5.22 -0.02 13.83
N ASP A 458 -4.46 0.70 13.00
CA ASP A 458 -4.36 0.52 11.56
C ASP A 458 -2.96 0.07 11.08
N ALA A 459 -2.12 -0.38 12.02
CA ALA A 459 -0.88 -1.07 11.70
C ALA A 459 -1.18 -2.56 11.42
N HIS A 460 -0.48 -3.12 10.43
CA HIS A 460 -0.59 -4.53 10.08
C HIS A 460 0.75 -5.21 10.30
N SER A 461 0.77 -6.21 11.19
CA SER A 461 1.92 -7.10 11.29
C SER A 461 1.92 -8.11 10.14
N ARG A 462 3.03 -8.82 10.02
CA ARG A 462 3.19 -10.01 9.19
C ARG A 462 2.02 -10.99 9.29
N ASN A 463 1.50 -11.19 10.50
CA ASN A 463 0.38 -12.09 10.81
C ASN A 463 0.55 -13.46 10.17
N SER A 464 1.74 -14.05 10.32
CA SER A 464 2.13 -15.33 9.73
C SER A 464 1.93 -15.39 8.21
N GLY A 465 2.00 -14.26 7.52
CA GLY A 465 1.84 -14.11 6.07
C GLY A 465 0.43 -13.80 5.59
N ALA A 466 -0.57 -13.77 6.49
CA ALA A 466 -1.96 -13.49 6.11
C ALA A 466 -2.11 -12.12 5.42
N ASN A 467 -1.40 -11.10 5.92
CA ASN A 467 -1.43 -9.76 5.34
C ASN A 467 -0.91 -9.75 3.90
N LEU A 468 0.21 -10.43 3.63
CA LEU A 468 0.75 -10.56 2.27
C LEU A 468 -0.22 -11.27 1.32
N VAL A 469 -0.86 -12.34 1.80
CA VAL A 469 -1.87 -13.08 1.00
C VAL A 469 -3.05 -12.18 0.65
N GLU A 470 -3.56 -11.41 1.60
CA GLU A 470 -4.64 -10.44 1.38
C GLU A 470 -4.25 -9.39 0.34
N MET A 471 -3.06 -8.79 0.47
CA MET A 471 -2.58 -7.78 -0.48
C MET A 471 -2.41 -8.36 -1.89
N ILE A 472 -1.79 -9.53 -2.02
CA ILE A 472 -1.59 -10.17 -3.32
C ILE A 472 -2.91 -10.67 -3.92
N ALA A 473 -3.89 -11.10 -3.12
CA ALA A 473 -5.20 -11.52 -3.60
C ALA A 473 -5.89 -10.41 -4.43
N ASN A 474 -5.70 -9.14 -4.08
CA ASN A 474 -6.22 -8.03 -4.86
C ASN A 474 -5.58 -7.94 -6.26
N ALA A 475 -4.33 -8.36 -6.43
CA ALA A 475 -3.69 -8.40 -7.75
C ALA A 475 -4.34 -9.44 -8.70
N TYR A 476 -4.89 -10.55 -8.16
CA TYR A 476 -5.70 -11.50 -8.95
C TYR A 476 -6.97 -10.88 -9.48
N ARG A 477 -7.56 -9.96 -8.69
CA ARG A 477 -8.75 -9.25 -9.09
C ARG A 477 -8.43 -8.20 -10.15
N TYR A 478 -7.47 -7.33 -9.90
CA TYR A 478 -7.23 -6.15 -10.75
C TYR A 478 -6.31 -6.41 -11.94
N GLU A 479 -5.48 -7.46 -11.89
CA GLU A 479 -4.49 -7.81 -12.91
C GLU A 479 -3.63 -6.60 -13.32
N PRO A 480 -2.86 -6.02 -12.37
CA PRO A 480 -2.09 -4.82 -12.67
C PRO A 480 -0.97 -5.11 -13.66
N GLU A 481 -0.42 -4.08 -14.28
CA GLU A 481 0.79 -4.23 -15.10
C GLU A 481 2.04 -4.43 -14.27
N PHE A 482 2.09 -3.84 -13.09
CA PHE A 482 3.17 -3.95 -12.13
C PHE A 482 2.60 -4.35 -10.77
N LEU A 483 3.17 -5.40 -10.17
CA LEU A 483 2.95 -5.74 -8.77
C LEU A 483 4.27 -5.56 -8.03
N THR A 484 4.34 -4.57 -7.15
CA THR A 484 5.51 -4.30 -6.32
C THR A 484 5.38 -5.01 -4.99
N ILE A 485 6.37 -5.78 -4.59
CA ILE A 485 6.50 -6.31 -3.24
C ILE A 485 7.41 -5.35 -2.46
N GLN A 486 6.96 -4.91 -1.30
CA GLN A 486 7.74 -4.08 -0.38
C GLN A 486 8.04 -4.96 0.86
N GLN A 487 9.27 -5.42 1.07
CA GLN A 487 10.52 -5.15 0.34
C GLN A 487 11.61 -6.20 0.59
N TRP A 488 12.74 -6.08 -0.12
CA TRP A 488 13.97 -6.82 0.15
C TRP A 488 14.95 -5.92 0.91
N ASN A 489 15.60 -6.46 1.95
CA ASN A 489 16.79 -5.94 2.62
C ASN A 489 16.77 -4.47 3.11
N GLU A 490 15.66 -3.99 3.67
CA GLU A 490 15.60 -2.68 4.35
C GLU A 490 15.75 -2.86 5.87
N PHE A 491 16.85 -3.46 6.34
CA PHE A 491 17.09 -3.66 7.77
C PHE A 491 17.43 -2.34 8.48
N GLY A 492 16.43 -1.70 9.08
CA GLY A 492 16.65 -0.49 9.85
C GLY A 492 15.37 0.18 10.34
N ARG A 493 15.49 0.91 11.46
CA ARG A 493 14.44 1.82 11.90
C ARG A 493 14.38 3.04 10.97
N PRO A 494 13.19 3.60 10.72
CA PRO A 494 11.97 3.37 11.49
C PRO A 494 10.97 2.35 10.89
N ASP A 495 11.23 1.86 9.67
CA ASP A 495 10.32 0.94 8.97
C ASP A 495 10.38 -0.49 9.52
N GLN A 496 11.51 -0.88 10.11
CA GLN A 496 11.64 -2.14 10.85
C GLN A 496 11.63 -1.94 12.37
N PHE A 497 10.50 -2.27 13.02
CA PHE A 497 10.36 -2.06 14.45
C PHE A 497 10.58 -3.35 15.27
N SER A 498 10.07 -4.46 14.77
CA SER A 498 10.14 -5.79 15.37
C SER A 498 10.05 -6.85 14.28
N VAL A 499 10.36 -8.10 14.62
CA VAL A 499 10.27 -9.22 13.67
C VAL A 499 8.86 -9.32 13.05
N ALA A 500 7.81 -9.15 13.85
CA ALA A 500 6.42 -9.17 13.37
C ALA A 500 6.00 -7.88 12.65
N GLY A 501 6.56 -6.73 13.03
CA GLY A 501 6.33 -5.42 12.42
C GLY A 501 7.44 -5.04 11.47
N SER A 502 7.89 -5.99 10.65
CA SER A 502 8.93 -5.80 9.65
C SER A 502 8.36 -6.14 8.28
N ASN A 503 8.63 -5.27 7.32
CA ASN A 503 8.19 -5.40 5.93
C ASN A 503 9.27 -6.05 5.03
N ASP A 504 10.40 -6.48 5.60
CA ASP A 504 11.45 -7.20 4.87
C ASP A 504 11.02 -8.63 4.51
N ILE A 505 11.56 -9.22 3.44
CA ILE A 505 11.37 -10.64 3.13
C ILE A 505 12.68 -11.41 2.95
N GLU A 506 13.83 -10.74 3.04
CA GLU A 506 15.14 -11.37 3.01
C GLU A 506 15.20 -12.44 4.11
N PRO A 507 15.69 -13.67 3.82
CA PRO A 507 15.78 -14.70 4.84
C PRO A 507 16.61 -14.28 6.06
N THR A 508 16.07 -14.52 7.25
CA THR A 508 16.73 -14.23 8.53
C THR A 508 17.04 -15.48 9.34
N LYS A 509 18.04 -15.41 10.21
CA LYS A 509 18.38 -16.49 11.15
C LYS A 509 17.24 -16.67 12.14
N ILE A 510 17.06 -17.92 12.58
CA ILE A 510 16.11 -18.27 13.64
C ILE A 510 16.84 -19.13 14.65
N THR A 511 16.94 -18.65 15.88
CA THR A 511 17.33 -19.46 17.03
C THR A 511 16.12 -19.84 17.87
N THR A 512 15.07 -19.00 17.85
CA THR A 512 13.82 -19.21 18.59
C THR A 512 12.63 -19.12 17.63
N LEU A 513 11.91 -20.22 17.45
CA LEU A 513 10.72 -20.29 16.59
C LEU A 513 9.46 -20.34 17.46
N ALA A 514 8.74 -19.23 17.53
CA ALA A 514 7.64 -19.01 18.48
C ALA A 514 6.54 -18.06 17.95
N GLY A 515 6.21 -18.12 16.66
CA GLY A 515 5.19 -17.24 16.07
C GLY A 515 5.61 -15.78 16.12
N ALA A 516 4.76 -14.91 16.67
CA ALA A 516 5.03 -13.48 16.85
C ALA A 516 6.27 -13.18 17.73
N ASP A 517 6.67 -14.13 18.60
CA ASP A 517 7.83 -14.03 19.48
C ASP A 517 9.11 -14.64 18.87
N SER A 518 9.08 -15.03 17.60
CA SER A 518 10.28 -15.54 16.90
C SER A 518 11.33 -14.44 16.74
N ASP A 519 12.61 -14.82 16.71
CA ASP A 519 13.74 -13.90 16.49
C ASP A 519 14.07 -13.67 14.99
N GLY A 520 13.29 -14.28 14.11
CA GLY A 520 13.38 -14.15 12.67
C GLY A 520 12.27 -14.94 11.96
N TRP A 521 12.37 -15.03 10.64
CA TRP A 521 11.39 -15.70 9.78
C TRP A 521 12.00 -16.71 8.80
N GLY A 522 13.33 -16.92 8.82
CA GLY A 522 13.94 -17.97 8.02
C GLY A 522 13.65 -17.76 6.54
N PHE A 523 13.40 -18.85 5.84
CA PHE A 523 13.05 -18.87 4.42
C PHE A 523 11.53 -18.83 4.17
N TYR A 524 10.71 -18.58 5.21
CA TYR A 524 9.25 -18.68 5.12
C TYR A 524 8.67 -17.71 4.09
N TYR A 525 8.97 -16.41 4.23
CA TYR A 525 8.45 -15.37 3.32
C TYR A 525 8.98 -15.51 1.89
N LEU A 526 10.23 -15.94 1.72
CA LEU A 526 10.78 -16.24 0.40
C LEU A 526 9.96 -17.33 -0.32
N LYS A 527 9.62 -18.41 0.38
CA LYS A 527 8.76 -19.46 -0.18
C LYS A 527 7.32 -19.00 -0.37
N LEU A 528 6.76 -18.26 0.57
CA LEU A 528 5.39 -17.77 0.48
C LEU A 528 5.20 -16.88 -0.76
N VAL A 529 6.12 -15.94 -0.99
CA VAL A 529 6.14 -15.12 -2.22
C VAL A 529 6.23 -16.01 -3.46
N ARG A 530 7.15 -16.97 -3.48
CA ARG A 530 7.30 -17.93 -4.58
C ARG A 530 5.99 -18.63 -4.92
N ASP A 531 5.33 -19.22 -3.91
CA ASP A 531 4.08 -19.95 -4.08
C ASP A 531 2.94 -19.03 -4.56
N LEU A 532 2.87 -17.80 -4.04
CA LEU A 532 1.85 -16.82 -4.44
C LEU A 532 2.05 -16.35 -5.89
N VAL A 533 3.29 -16.08 -6.29
CA VAL A 533 3.66 -15.72 -7.67
C VAL A 533 3.37 -16.86 -8.63
N ASP A 534 3.69 -18.10 -8.25
CA ASP A 534 3.39 -19.30 -9.04
C ASP A 534 1.91 -19.46 -9.31
N GLN A 535 1.10 -19.35 -8.26
CA GLN A 535 -0.35 -19.45 -8.37
C GLN A 535 -0.91 -18.32 -9.24
N TYR A 536 -0.38 -17.11 -9.10
CA TYR A 536 -0.81 -15.95 -9.87
C TYR A 536 -0.57 -16.16 -11.36
N ARG A 537 0.65 -16.60 -11.70
CA ARG A 537 1.05 -16.90 -13.07
C ARG A 537 0.35 -18.12 -13.67
N SER A 538 -0.07 -19.08 -12.84
CA SER A 538 -0.84 -20.24 -13.29
C SER A 538 -2.29 -19.89 -13.68
N GLY A 539 -2.76 -18.68 -13.35
CA GLY A 539 -4.14 -18.26 -13.59
C GLY A 539 -5.12 -18.82 -12.57
N ALA A 540 -4.66 -19.15 -11.36
CA ALA A 540 -5.54 -19.53 -10.27
C ALA A 540 -6.56 -18.41 -9.98
N ALA A 541 -7.76 -18.77 -9.55
CA ALA A 541 -8.81 -17.78 -9.27
C ALA A 541 -8.57 -16.99 -7.96
N PHE A 542 -7.85 -17.59 -7.02
CA PHE A 542 -7.52 -17.02 -5.72
C PHE A 542 -6.31 -17.74 -5.12
N PRO A 543 -5.46 -17.07 -4.31
CA PRO A 543 -4.35 -17.73 -3.64
C PRO A 543 -4.83 -18.79 -2.63
N ALA A 544 -4.38 -20.02 -2.82
CA ALA A 544 -4.55 -21.14 -1.91
C ALA A 544 -3.19 -21.52 -1.32
N VAL A 545 -2.83 -20.91 -0.19
CA VAL A 545 -1.58 -21.19 0.52
C VAL A 545 -1.88 -21.64 1.95
N THR A 546 -1.02 -22.51 2.48
CA THR A 546 -1.06 -22.88 3.90
C THR A 546 -0.13 -21.95 4.67
N LEU A 547 -0.70 -21.17 5.58
CA LEU A 547 0.06 -20.31 6.48
C LEU A 547 0.62 -21.13 7.65
N ASP A 548 1.78 -20.71 8.14
CA ASP A 548 2.47 -21.37 9.26
C ASP A 548 2.59 -20.41 10.44
N SER A 549 1.74 -20.63 11.44
CA SER A 549 1.66 -19.79 12.64
C SER A 549 2.89 -19.89 13.56
N ARG A 550 3.84 -20.78 13.25
CA ARG A 550 5.14 -20.81 13.94
C ARG A 550 6.03 -19.63 13.53
N TYR A 551 5.72 -18.99 12.41
CA TYR A 551 6.42 -17.83 11.89
C TYR A 551 5.61 -16.55 12.17
N PRO A 552 6.28 -15.42 12.41
CA PRO A 552 5.66 -14.14 12.73
C PRO A 552 4.79 -13.60 11.60
#